data_AF-A0AAP7CBF7-F1
#
_entry.id   AF-A0AAP7CBF7-F1
#
_cell.length_a   1.000
_cell.length_b   1.000
_cell.length_c   1.000
_cell.angle_alpha   90.00
_cell.angle_beta   90.00
_cell.angle_gamma   90.00
#
_symmetry.space_group_name_H-M   'P 1'
#
loop_
_entity.id
_entity.type
_entity.pdbx_description
1 polymer ?
#
loop_
_entity_poly.entity_id
_entity_poly.type
_entity_poly.pdbx_seq_one_letter_code
_entity_poly.pdbx_strand_id
1 'polypeptide(L)'
;MAQTSSTSLKHMWETRPRRITKDQGGRAVFGGVCTGFGARYGYDPVAVRIAFVLTGFIFGGGIFAYLLCWLLMPRLGEDMSPGRAIFTRKDQRSPIEQKECRTGWLLLLGLIIFIPAAADAGDNRVTFGVFVVLLFIWLFAYAENPTPPEQWRADDLVWRDQKRRRRFRR
;
A
#
# COMPACT_ATOMS: atom_id res chain seq x y z
N MET A 1 8.43 -28.85 -12.79
CA MET A 1 7.99 -27.49 -13.18
C MET A 1 7.20 -26.74 -12.08
N ALA A 2 7.20 -27.17 -10.81
CA ALA A 2 6.40 -26.53 -9.74
C ALA A 2 7.14 -25.46 -8.90
N GLN A 3 8.45 -25.23 -9.12
CA GLN A 3 9.23 -24.26 -8.33
C GLN A 3 9.09 -22.80 -8.83
N THR A 4 8.53 -22.59 -10.03
CA THR A 4 8.42 -21.27 -10.66
C THR A 4 7.27 -20.43 -10.08
N SER A 5 6.20 -21.07 -9.58
CA SER A 5 5.02 -20.35 -9.08
C SER A 5 5.24 -19.74 -7.69
N SER A 6 5.91 -20.45 -6.78
CA SER A 6 6.20 -19.95 -5.43
C SER A 6 7.21 -18.79 -5.44
N THR A 7 8.21 -18.85 -6.33
CA THR A 7 9.17 -17.78 -6.56
C THR A 7 8.50 -16.55 -7.18
N SER A 8 7.59 -16.74 -8.13
CA SER A 8 6.84 -15.65 -8.76
C SER A 8 5.92 -14.89 -7.79
N LEU A 9 5.10 -15.61 -6.99
CA LEU A 9 4.20 -14.96 -6.02
C LEU A 9 4.98 -14.25 -4.91
N LYS A 10 6.06 -14.86 -4.42
CA LYS A 10 6.93 -14.24 -3.41
C LYS A 10 7.58 -12.98 -3.97
N HIS A 11 8.10 -13.02 -5.18
CA HIS A 11 8.69 -11.85 -5.85
C HIS A 11 7.64 -10.74 -6.07
N MET A 12 6.42 -11.09 -6.48
CA MET A 12 5.32 -10.12 -6.62
C MET A 12 4.98 -9.46 -5.28
N TRP A 13 4.97 -10.23 -4.18
CA TRP A 13 4.75 -9.69 -2.85
C TRP A 13 5.91 -8.81 -2.34
N GLU A 14 7.15 -9.19 -2.62
CA GLU A 14 8.34 -8.40 -2.25
C GLU A 14 8.43 -7.09 -3.03
N THR A 15 8.00 -7.09 -4.30
CA THR A 15 7.98 -5.92 -5.19
C THR A 15 6.67 -5.15 -5.17
N ARG A 16 5.80 -5.43 -4.19
CA ARG A 16 4.52 -4.74 -4.01
C ARG A 16 4.72 -3.22 -3.86
N PRO A 17 3.72 -2.41 -4.28
CA PRO A 17 3.81 -0.96 -4.18
C PRO A 17 4.15 -0.51 -2.74
N ARG A 18 5.02 0.50 -2.60
CA ARG A 18 5.30 1.14 -1.30
C ARG A 18 4.69 2.52 -1.26
N ARG A 19 4.11 2.90 -0.12
CA ARG A 19 3.49 4.20 0.10
C ARG A 19 4.54 5.28 0.17
N ILE A 20 4.34 6.35 -0.58
CA ILE A 20 5.15 7.56 -0.50
C ILE A 20 4.28 8.63 0.16
N THR A 21 4.56 8.93 1.42
CA THR A 21 3.78 9.89 2.21
C THR A 21 4.29 11.32 2.02
N LYS A 22 3.52 12.31 2.51
CA LYS A 22 3.84 13.74 2.33
C LYS A 22 5.16 14.12 3.04
N ASP A 23 5.42 13.52 4.19
CA ASP A 23 6.68 13.65 4.94
C ASP A 23 7.91 13.12 4.18
N GLN A 24 7.70 12.26 3.18
CA GLN A 24 8.77 11.73 2.33
C GLN A 24 9.02 12.58 1.07
N GLY A 25 8.35 13.73 0.96
CA GLY A 25 8.47 14.65 -0.18
C GLY A 25 7.55 14.32 -1.36
N GLY A 26 6.60 13.39 -1.19
CA GLY A 26 5.60 13.06 -2.21
C GLY A 26 4.40 14.00 -2.20
N ARG A 27 3.71 14.13 -3.34
CA ARG A 27 2.39 14.80 -3.48
C ARG A 27 1.23 13.96 -2.91
N ALA A 28 1.44 13.35 -1.75
CA ALA A 28 0.48 12.44 -1.13
C ALA A 28 -0.63 13.21 -0.42
N VAL A 29 -1.88 12.78 -0.63
CA VAL A 29 -3.07 13.36 0.04
C VAL A 29 -3.56 12.42 1.14
N PHE A 30 -3.88 11.18 0.78
CA PHE A 30 -4.30 10.14 1.72
C PHE A 30 -3.24 9.03 1.72
N GLY A 31 -2.65 8.73 2.88
CA GLY A 31 -1.80 7.55 3.15
C GLY A 31 -0.55 7.28 2.30
N GLY A 32 -0.36 7.97 1.17
CA GLY A 32 0.65 7.68 0.16
C GLY A 32 0.35 6.50 -0.76
N VAL A 33 -0.88 5.96 -0.77
CA VAL A 33 -1.23 4.75 -1.53
C VAL A 33 -1.18 5.00 -3.04
N CYS A 34 -1.98 5.95 -3.55
CA CYS A 34 -2.02 6.27 -4.98
C CYS A 34 -0.65 6.73 -5.52
N THR A 35 0.09 7.52 -4.75
CA THR A 35 1.46 7.92 -5.10
C THR A 35 2.40 6.72 -5.16
N GLY A 36 2.21 5.72 -4.31
CA GLY A 36 2.97 4.47 -4.35
C GLY A 36 2.68 3.62 -5.58
N PHE A 37 1.40 3.49 -5.97
CA PHE A 37 1.00 2.83 -7.22
C PHE A 37 1.58 3.53 -8.44
N GLY A 38 1.47 4.87 -8.49
CA GLY A 38 1.98 5.65 -9.60
C GLY A 38 3.50 5.58 -9.73
N ALA A 39 4.21 5.60 -8.61
CA ALA A 39 5.65 5.37 -8.63
C ALA A 39 6.01 3.97 -9.15
N ARG A 40 5.16 2.94 -8.91
CA ARG A 40 5.50 1.51 -9.14
C ARG A 40 5.24 1.07 -10.56
N TYR A 41 4.11 1.53 -11.10
CA TYR A 41 3.60 1.12 -12.41
C TYR A 41 3.63 2.28 -13.43
N GLY A 42 4.11 3.47 -13.04
CA GLY A 42 4.21 4.64 -13.92
C GLY A 42 2.89 5.38 -14.15
N TYR A 43 1.80 5.04 -13.44
CA TYR A 43 0.52 5.73 -13.58
C TYR A 43 0.46 7.07 -12.85
N ASP A 44 -0.38 8.00 -13.30
CA ASP A 44 -0.65 9.24 -12.57
C ASP A 44 -1.39 8.93 -11.23
N PRO A 45 -0.88 9.39 -10.08
CA PRO A 45 -1.58 9.25 -8.79
C PRO A 45 -3.01 9.81 -8.78
N VAL A 46 -3.32 10.79 -9.64
CA VAL A 46 -4.67 11.33 -9.78
C VAL A 46 -5.60 10.31 -10.44
N ALA A 47 -5.17 9.67 -11.52
CA ALA A 47 -5.95 8.63 -12.21
C ALA A 47 -6.27 7.45 -11.27
N VAL A 48 -5.27 6.98 -10.53
CA VAL A 48 -5.46 5.91 -9.53
C VAL A 48 -6.46 6.33 -8.45
N ARG A 49 -6.44 7.60 -8.03
CA ARG A 49 -7.41 8.12 -7.05
C ARG A 49 -8.82 8.14 -7.60
N ILE A 50 -9.00 8.60 -8.84
CA ILE A 50 -10.31 8.62 -9.50
C ILE A 50 -10.86 7.20 -9.60
N ALA A 51 -10.03 6.21 -9.94
CA ALA A 51 -10.44 4.80 -9.97
C ALA A 51 -10.98 4.31 -8.60
N PHE A 52 -10.29 4.61 -7.49
CA PHE A 52 -10.79 4.27 -6.14
C PHE A 52 -12.07 5.01 -5.76
N VAL A 53 -12.20 6.29 -6.14
CA VAL A 53 -13.40 7.08 -5.84
C VAL A 53 -14.59 6.54 -6.63
N LEU A 54 -14.44 6.30 -7.93
CA LEU A 54 -15.51 5.75 -8.77
C LEU A 54 -15.94 4.36 -8.29
N THR A 55 -14.99 3.49 -7.96
CA THR A 55 -15.30 2.16 -7.41
C THR A 55 -15.90 2.21 -6.01
N GLY A 56 -15.62 3.27 -5.23
CA GLY A 56 -16.24 3.51 -3.93
C GLY A 56 -17.69 3.99 -4.05
N PHE A 57 -17.96 4.97 -4.91
CA PHE A 57 -19.31 5.56 -5.05
C PHE A 57 -20.28 4.68 -5.84
N ILE A 58 -19.82 4.00 -6.90
CA ILE A 58 -20.70 3.23 -7.79
C ILE A 58 -20.96 1.84 -7.21
N PHE A 59 -19.97 1.26 -6.53
CA PHE A 59 -19.97 -0.16 -6.18
C PHE A 59 -19.63 -0.44 -4.71
N GLY A 60 -19.42 0.59 -3.87
CA GLY A 60 -19.08 0.45 -2.45
C GLY A 60 -17.65 -0.05 -2.18
N GLY A 61 -17.06 -0.89 -3.02
CA GLY A 61 -15.79 -1.58 -2.73
C GLY A 61 -14.53 -0.72 -2.72
N GLY A 62 -14.52 0.43 -3.38
CA GLY A 62 -13.30 1.24 -3.58
C GLY A 62 -12.67 1.76 -2.28
N ILE A 63 -13.49 2.17 -1.31
CA ILE A 63 -13.00 2.64 0.00
C ILE A 63 -12.36 1.48 0.78
N PHE A 64 -13.00 0.31 0.78
CA PHE A 64 -12.45 -0.89 1.43
C PHE A 64 -11.11 -1.29 0.82
N ALA A 65 -11.04 -1.38 -0.51
CA ALA A 65 -9.80 -1.70 -1.23
C ALA A 65 -8.70 -0.69 -0.88
N TYR A 66 -9.05 0.59 -0.78
CA TYR A 66 -8.12 1.64 -0.41
C TYR A 66 -7.55 1.46 1.02
N LEU A 67 -8.42 1.21 2.00
CA LEU A 67 -8.02 0.96 3.39
C LEU A 67 -7.13 -0.29 3.49
N LEU A 68 -7.48 -1.34 2.76
CA LEU A 68 -6.71 -2.59 2.70
C LEU A 68 -5.32 -2.36 2.09
N CYS A 69 -5.22 -1.65 0.97
CA CYS A 69 -3.94 -1.26 0.38
C CYS A 69 -3.10 -0.45 1.36
N TRP A 70 -3.70 0.48 2.09
CA TRP A 70 -2.97 1.26 3.11
C TRP A 70 -2.43 0.36 4.23
N LEU A 71 -3.24 -0.58 4.73
CA LEU A 71 -2.85 -1.50 5.78
C LEU A 71 -1.67 -2.40 5.34
N LEU A 72 -1.70 -2.87 4.09
CA LEU A 72 -0.72 -3.82 3.57
C LEU A 72 0.57 -3.16 3.09
N MET A 73 0.50 -1.98 2.46
CA MET A 73 1.67 -1.36 1.84
C MET A 73 2.60 -0.73 2.89
N PRO A 74 3.91 -1.01 2.86
CA PRO A 74 4.89 -0.35 3.71
C PRO A 74 5.20 1.06 3.20
N ARG A 75 5.82 1.90 4.02
CA ARG A 75 6.31 3.22 3.56
C ARG A 75 7.59 3.06 2.72
N LEU A 76 7.92 4.05 1.90
CA LEU A 76 9.19 4.04 1.17
C LEU A 76 10.37 4.15 2.17
N GLY A 77 11.35 3.26 2.09
CA GLY A 77 12.50 3.24 3.02
C GLY A 77 12.23 2.51 4.35
N GLU A 78 11.02 2.02 4.57
CA GLU A 78 10.65 1.22 5.73
C GLU A 78 10.11 -0.13 5.25
N ASP A 79 10.50 -1.23 5.88
CA ASP A 79 9.93 -2.55 5.56
C ASP A 79 8.65 -2.85 6.36
N MET A 80 8.33 -1.98 7.31
CA MET A 80 7.15 -2.09 8.16
C MET A 80 5.91 -1.53 7.45
N SER A 81 4.87 -2.35 7.32
CA SER A 81 3.53 -1.88 6.98
C SER A 81 2.69 -1.66 8.24
N PRO A 82 1.64 -0.82 8.19
CA PRO A 82 0.75 -0.60 9.32
C PRO A 82 0.16 -1.92 9.85
N GLY A 83 -0.19 -2.85 8.96
CA GLY A 83 -0.64 -4.19 9.34
C GLY A 83 0.41 -5.00 10.08
N ARG A 84 1.68 -4.99 9.64
CA ARG A 84 2.76 -5.68 10.39
C ARG A 84 3.04 -5.01 11.73
N ALA A 85 2.96 -3.68 11.80
CA ALA A 85 3.21 -2.92 13.03
C ALA A 85 2.23 -3.26 14.18
N ILE A 86 1.01 -3.72 13.85
CA ILE A 86 0.04 -4.18 14.86
C ILE A 86 0.54 -5.44 15.57
N PHE A 87 1.22 -6.34 14.85
CA PHE A 87 1.74 -7.60 15.38
C PHE A 87 3.13 -7.50 16.01
N THR A 88 3.83 -6.38 15.82
CA THR A 88 5.14 -6.15 16.45
C THR A 88 5.00 -6.01 17.97
N ARG A 89 5.85 -6.71 18.73
CA ARG A 89 5.86 -6.64 20.20
C ARG A 89 6.13 -5.20 20.68
N LYS A 90 5.54 -4.80 21.81
CA LYS A 90 5.58 -3.41 22.33
C LYS A 90 6.97 -2.96 22.79
N ASP A 91 7.82 -3.91 23.18
CA ASP A 91 9.18 -3.73 23.73
C ASP A 91 10.21 -3.26 22.69
N GLN A 92 10.02 -3.57 21.41
CA GLN A 92 10.97 -3.25 20.34
C GLN A 92 10.57 -2.01 19.51
N ARG A 93 9.53 -1.26 19.92
CA ARG A 93 8.92 -0.24 19.05
C ARG A 93 9.71 1.06 18.99
N SER A 94 10.29 1.34 17.82
CA SER A 94 10.77 2.68 17.46
C SER A 94 9.61 3.71 17.47
N PRO A 95 9.86 5.01 17.73
CA PRO A 95 8.82 6.05 17.67
C PRO A 95 8.09 6.09 16.31
N ILE A 96 8.75 5.69 15.22
CA ILE A 96 8.13 5.59 13.87
C ILE A 96 7.15 4.40 13.82
N GLU A 97 7.53 3.25 14.38
CA GLU A 97 6.70 2.05 14.43
C GLU A 97 5.47 2.21 15.33
N GLN A 98 5.59 2.98 16.42
CA GLN A 98 4.44 3.31 17.26
C GLN A 98 3.36 4.08 16.48
N LYS A 99 3.79 5.04 15.63
CA LYS A 99 2.89 5.79 14.76
C LYS A 99 2.22 4.88 13.75
N GLU A 100 2.96 3.98 13.10
CA GLU A 100 2.40 3.02 12.15
C GLU A 100 1.47 2.01 12.83
N CYS A 101 1.74 1.58 14.06
CA CYS A 101 0.85 0.70 14.82
C CYS A 101 -0.47 1.39 15.13
N ARG A 102 -0.44 2.68 15.53
CA ARG A 102 -1.67 3.46 15.76
C ARG A 102 -2.47 3.61 14.46
N THR A 103 -1.80 3.94 13.36
CA THR A 103 -2.44 3.98 12.03
C THR A 103 -3.00 2.61 11.66
N GLY A 104 -2.28 1.52 11.91
CA GLY A 104 -2.74 0.15 11.67
C GLY A 104 -4.02 -0.17 12.42
N TRP A 105 -4.09 0.15 13.72
CA TRP A 105 -5.30 -0.02 14.53
C TRP A 105 -6.48 0.80 14.02
N LEU A 106 -6.26 2.06 13.63
CA LEU A 106 -7.31 2.90 13.04
C LEU A 106 -7.83 2.34 11.72
N LEU A 107 -6.94 1.83 10.87
CA LEU A 107 -7.31 1.20 9.60
C LEU A 107 -8.07 -0.11 9.83
N LEU A 108 -7.65 -0.91 10.81
CA LEU A 108 -8.32 -2.16 11.17
C LEU A 108 -9.73 -1.87 11.72
N LEU A 109 -9.87 -0.88 12.60
CA LEU A 109 -11.17 -0.42 13.07
C LEU A 109 -12.05 0.06 11.91
N GLY A 110 -11.50 0.86 11.00
CA GLY A 110 -12.20 1.31 9.79
C GLY A 110 -12.66 0.16 8.90
N LEU A 111 -11.82 -0.86 8.70
CA LEU A 111 -12.18 -2.07 7.95
C LEU A 111 -13.30 -2.87 8.64
N ILE A 112 -13.24 -3.03 9.97
CA ILE A 112 -14.30 -3.72 10.73
C ILE A 112 -15.64 -2.99 10.61
N ILE A 113 -15.64 -1.66 10.75
CA ILE A 113 -16.86 -0.84 10.62
C ILE A 113 -17.40 -0.90 9.19
N PHE A 114 -16.50 -1.00 8.19
CA PHE A 114 -16.90 -1.05 6.79
C PHE A 114 -17.59 -2.36 6.41
N ILE A 115 -17.24 -3.49 7.02
CA ILE A 115 -17.77 -4.81 6.63
C ILE A 115 -19.31 -4.89 6.72
N PRO A 116 -19.97 -4.54 7.85
CA PRO A 116 -21.42 -4.50 7.93
C PRO A 116 -22.03 -3.50 6.95
N ALA A 117 -21.47 -2.28 6.90
CA ALA A 117 -21.96 -1.23 6.00
C ALA A 117 -21.91 -1.66 4.52
N ALA A 118 -20.89 -2.41 4.12
CA ALA A 118 -20.77 -2.94 2.76
C ALA A 118 -21.77 -4.05 2.45
N ALA A 119 -22.11 -4.87 3.45
CA ALA A 119 -23.11 -5.94 3.32
C ALA A 119 -24.53 -5.39 3.19
N ASP A 120 -24.82 -4.25 3.84
CA ASP A 120 -26.13 -3.61 3.81
C ASP A 120 -26.31 -2.64 2.62
N ALA A 121 -25.20 -2.12 2.05
CA ALA A 121 -25.24 -1.06 1.05
C ALA A 121 -25.47 -1.51 -0.41
N GLY A 122 -25.42 -2.81 -0.73
CA GLY A 122 -25.60 -3.22 -2.14
C GLY A 122 -25.62 -4.73 -2.39
N ASP A 123 -25.76 -5.10 -3.67
CA ASP A 123 -25.66 -6.49 -4.11
C ASP A 123 -24.23 -7.00 -3.90
N ASN A 124 -24.07 -7.96 -2.98
CA ASN A 124 -22.79 -8.59 -2.67
C ASN A 124 -22.02 -9.07 -3.91
N ARG A 125 -22.73 -9.53 -4.95
CA ARG A 125 -22.10 -9.99 -6.21
C ARG A 125 -21.33 -8.88 -6.90
N VAL A 126 -21.90 -7.67 -6.91
CA VAL A 126 -21.30 -6.48 -7.52
C VAL A 126 -20.08 -6.06 -6.71
N THR A 127 -20.19 -6.03 -5.38
CA THR A 127 -19.09 -5.69 -4.47
C THR A 127 -17.91 -6.66 -4.64
N PHE A 128 -18.16 -7.98 -4.65
CA PHE A 128 -17.12 -8.97 -4.92
C PHE A 128 -16.53 -8.84 -6.33
N GLY A 129 -17.37 -8.57 -7.33
CA GLY A 129 -16.95 -8.32 -8.70
C GLY A 129 -15.94 -7.16 -8.80
N VAL A 130 -16.14 -6.08 -8.03
CA VAL A 130 -15.19 -4.97 -7.99
C VAL A 130 -13.83 -5.36 -7.42
N PHE A 131 -13.78 -6.15 -6.35
CA PHE A 131 -12.50 -6.64 -5.83
C PHE A 131 -11.76 -7.51 -6.85
N VAL A 132 -12.49 -8.35 -7.58
CA VAL A 132 -11.93 -9.15 -8.66
C VAL A 132 -11.39 -8.26 -9.78
N VAL A 133 -12.15 -7.25 -10.22
CA VAL A 133 -11.69 -6.29 -11.25
C VAL A 133 -10.46 -5.51 -10.80
N LEU A 134 -10.44 -4.99 -9.56
CA LEU A 134 -9.27 -4.30 -9.01
C LEU A 134 -8.04 -5.21 -8.92
N LEU A 135 -8.25 -6.48 -8.54
CA LEU A 135 -7.19 -7.48 -8.54
C LEU A 135 -6.65 -7.72 -9.96
N PHE A 136 -7.53 -7.87 -10.95
CA PHE A 136 -7.14 -8.01 -12.36
C PHE A 136 -6.37 -6.79 -12.87
N ILE A 137 -6.83 -5.57 -12.55
CA ILE A 137 -6.12 -4.33 -12.90
C ILE A 137 -4.72 -4.33 -12.28
N TRP A 138 -4.59 -4.73 -11.01
CA TRP A 138 -3.30 -4.81 -10.34
C TRP A 138 -2.39 -5.87 -10.95
N LEU A 139 -2.93 -7.04 -11.29
CA LEU A 139 -2.19 -8.12 -11.96
C LEU A 139 -1.74 -7.68 -13.36
N PHE A 140 -2.60 -7.00 -14.10
CA PHE A 140 -2.29 -6.46 -15.42
C PHE A 140 -1.17 -5.41 -15.34
N ALA A 141 -1.28 -4.46 -14.41
CA ALA A 141 -0.23 -3.47 -14.15
C ALA A 141 1.12 -4.11 -13.78
N TYR A 142 1.09 -5.20 -13.01
CA TYR A 142 2.29 -5.97 -12.68
C TYR A 142 2.86 -6.72 -13.88
N ALA A 143 2.01 -7.28 -14.74
CA ALA A 143 2.43 -7.93 -15.97
C ALA A 143 3.09 -6.94 -16.94
N GLU A 144 2.61 -5.70 -17.02
CA GLU A 144 3.23 -4.63 -17.81
C GLU A 144 4.60 -4.21 -17.23
N ASN A 145 4.70 -4.07 -15.91
CA ASN A 145 5.89 -3.53 -15.24
C ASN A 145 6.38 -4.44 -14.09
N PRO A 146 6.93 -5.63 -14.39
CA PRO A 146 7.29 -6.60 -13.35
C PRO A 146 8.51 -6.16 -12.53
N THR A 147 9.42 -5.39 -13.11
CA THR A 147 10.62 -4.89 -12.41
C THR A 147 10.30 -3.64 -11.61
N PRO A 148 10.61 -3.59 -10.29
CA PRO A 148 10.45 -2.38 -9.51
C PRO A 148 11.44 -1.31 -10.00
N PRO A 149 11.02 -0.04 -10.06
CA PRO A 149 11.93 1.08 -10.31
C PRO A 149 13.15 1.08 -9.39
N GLU A 150 14.29 1.50 -9.94
CA GLU A 150 15.61 1.45 -9.30
C GLU A 150 15.63 1.95 -7.85
N GLN A 151 14.94 3.07 -7.59
CA GLN A 151 14.76 3.68 -6.27
C GLN A 151 14.12 2.80 -5.17
N TRP A 152 13.62 1.60 -5.51
CA TRP A 152 13.10 0.59 -4.57
C TRP A 152 14.10 -0.49 -4.19
N ARG A 153 15.26 -0.55 -4.84
CA ARG A 153 16.36 -1.39 -4.39
C ARG A 153 16.85 -0.82 -3.05
N ALA A 154 16.97 -1.69 -2.06
CA ALA A 154 17.15 -1.30 -0.65
C ALA A 154 18.45 -0.50 -0.39
N ASP A 155 19.43 -0.60 -1.28
CA ASP A 155 20.70 0.12 -1.29
C ASP A 155 20.53 1.64 -1.41
N ASP A 156 19.64 2.10 -2.30
CA ASP A 156 19.42 3.54 -2.54
C ASP A 156 18.80 4.26 -1.34
N LEU A 157 17.88 3.58 -0.65
CA LEU A 157 17.15 4.12 0.49
C LEU A 157 18.04 4.18 1.73
N VAL A 158 18.88 3.16 1.96
CA VAL A 158 19.91 3.15 3.00
C VAL A 158 20.93 4.26 2.78
N TRP A 159 21.42 4.43 1.55
CA TRP A 159 22.36 5.51 1.23
C TRP A 159 21.74 6.91 1.46
N ARG A 160 20.49 7.13 1.03
CA ARG A 160 19.79 8.41 1.22
C ARG A 160 19.55 8.73 2.70
N ASP A 161 19.18 7.74 3.52
CA ASP A 161 19.02 7.92 4.96
C ASP A 161 20.36 8.26 5.63
N GLN A 162 21.42 7.52 5.30
CA GLN A 162 22.77 7.82 5.81
C GLN A 162 23.22 9.24 5.47
N LYS A 163 23.01 9.68 4.23
CA LYS A 163 23.38 11.04 3.80
C LYS A 163 22.58 12.11 4.53
N ARG A 164 21.29 11.85 4.82
CA ARG A 164 20.43 12.75 5.59
C ARG A 164 20.89 12.84 7.04
N ARG A 165 21.19 11.71 7.71
CA ARG A 165 21.72 11.67 9.08
C ARG A 165 23.07 12.37 9.22
N ARG A 166 23.97 12.25 8.23
CA ARG A 166 25.26 12.96 8.23
C ARG A 166 25.13 14.47 8.10
N ARG A 167 24.06 14.97 7.47
CA ARG A 167 23.81 16.42 7.29
C ARG A 167 23.36 17.13 8.57
N PHE A 168 22.70 16.42 9.48
CA PHE A 168 22.23 16.97 10.76
C PHE A 168 23.25 16.78 11.91
N ARG A 169 24.35 16.08 11.65
CA ARG A 169 25.42 15.80 12.62
C ARG A 169 26.63 16.73 12.47
N ARG A 170 26.53 17.76 11.64
CA ARG A 170 27.49 18.85 11.47
C ARG A 170 26.80 20.15 11.85
#